data_AF-A0A7C3I2C0-F1
#
_entry.id   AF-A0A7C3I2C0-F1
#
_cell.length_a   1.000
_cell.length_b   1.000
_cell.length_c   1.000
_cell.angle_alpha   90.00
_cell.angle_beta   90.00
_cell.angle_gamma   90.00
#
_symmetry.space_group_name_H-M   'P 1'
#
loop_
_entity.id
_entity.type
_entity.pdbx_description
1 polymer ?
#
loop_
_entity_poly.entity_id
_entity_poly.type
_entity_poly.pdbx_seq_one_letter_code
_entity_poly.pdbx_strand_id
1 'polypeptide(L)'
;MGLTIHYQLSVARKLPEEQVRELLERVAERARALGCADVGPVRSAFSEPVFAGLFVMAGRPQDGRFGHIPPRAGWVVEVWPGKGCESAHFGLCQYPHAVPCEWHGREEWVRTSYRRGWLFRGSCKTQYAAEFGWEHFLRCHKLVIELLRFWRQLGVTVRIQDEGGYWPHRSERRLRETLRLYDRLMAAVAGAFKDAAEASGTGFAVEAPILARQDFERLEAEGREVISDS
;
A
#
# COMPACT_ATOMS: atom_id res chain seq x y z
N MET A 1 5.48 1.75 -9.76
CA MET A 1 4.03 2.05 -9.84
C MET A 1 3.28 0.75 -10.07
N GLY A 2 2.06 0.61 -9.57
CA GLY A 2 1.25 -0.60 -9.76
C GLY A 2 -0.01 -0.54 -8.92
N LEU A 3 -1.06 -1.26 -9.30
CA LEU A 3 -2.41 -1.14 -8.74
C LEU A 3 -2.42 -1.38 -7.21
N THR A 4 -2.52 -0.27 -6.46
CA THR A 4 -2.38 -0.25 -5.01
C THR A 4 -3.60 0.36 -4.32
N ILE A 5 -4.01 -0.23 -3.20
CA ILE A 5 -5.00 0.37 -2.30
C ILE A 5 -4.25 1.09 -1.19
N HIS A 6 -4.33 2.43 -1.17
CA HIS A 6 -3.80 3.25 -0.08
C HIS A 6 -4.92 3.60 0.90
N TYR A 7 -4.61 3.60 2.18
CA TYR A 7 -5.62 3.91 3.19
C TYR A 7 -5.05 4.62 4.41
N GLN A 8 -5.92 5.37 5.07
CA GLN A 8 -5.66 6.00 6.35
C GLN A 8 -6.75 5.60 7.35
N LEU A 9 -6.34 5.10 8.50
CA LEU A 9 -7.20 4.80 9.65
C LEU A 9 -6.98 5.89 10.70
N SER A 10 -8.04 6.42 11.29
CA SER A 10 -7.91 7.44 12.32
C SER A 10 -9.06 7.48 13.31
N VAL A 11 -8.73 7.79 14.56
CA VAL A 11 -9.69 8.01 15.65
C VAL A 11 -9.30 9.31 16.35
N ALA A 12 -10.19 10.30 16.37
CA ALA A 12 -9.87 11.62 16.91
C ALA A 12 -9.72 11.64 18.45
N ARG A 13 -10.47 10.77 19.15
CA ARG A 13 -10.40 10.61 20.61
C ARG A 13 -9.23 9.71 21.00
N LYS A 14 -8.61 10.00 22.15
CA LYS A 14 -7.56 9.14 22.72
C LYS A 14 -8.23 7.96 23.45
N LEU A 15 -8.47 6.88 22.71
CA LEU A 15 -8.85 5.59 23.29
C LEU A 15 -7.75 5.05 24.22
N PRO A 16 -8.09 4.28 25.26
CA PRO A 16 -7.13 3.44 25.98
C PRO A 16 -6.43 2.45 25.03
N GLU A 17 -5.16 2.13 25.28
CA GLU A 17 -4.38 1.23 24.41
C GLU A 17 -4.98 -0.17 24.33
N GLU A 18 -5.57 -0.66 25.42
CA GLU A 18 -6.26 -1.96 25.47
C GLU A 18 -7.45 -2.01 24.51
N GLN A 19 -8.24 -0.94 24.44
CA GLN A 19 -9.35 -0.85 23.48
C GLN A 19 -8.84 -0.80 22.03
N VAL A 20 -7.69 -0.14 21.80
CA VAL A 20 -7.07 -0.16 20.47
C VAL A 20 -6.64 -1.57 20.10
N ARG A 21 -5.99 -2.29 21.02
CA ARG A 21 -5.61 -3.68 20.81
C ARG A 21 -6.82 -4.57 20.52
N GLU A 22 -7.90 -4.44 21.28
CA GLU A 22 -9.15 -5.18 21.06
C GLU A 22 -9.73 -4.93 19.66
N LEU A 23 -9.68 -3.68 19.15
CA LEU A 23 -10.09 -3.37 17.78
C LEU A 23 -9.24 -4.15 16.75
N LEU A 24 -7.92 -4.23 16.95
CA LEU A 24 -7.06 -5.02 16.07
C LEU A 24 -7.33 -6.52 16.17
N GLU A 25 -7.60 -7.05 17.36
CA GLU A 25 -7.95 -8.45 17.56
C GLU A 25 -9.23 -8.81 16.78
N ARG A 26 -10.26 -7.96 16.87
CA ARG A 26 -11.51 -8.11 16.10
C ARG A 26 -11.29 -8.03 14.58
N VAL A 27 -10.40 -7.15 14.12
CA VAL A 27 -10.03 -7.07 12.69
C VAL A 27 -9.29 -8.32 12.24
N ALA A 28 -8.38 -8.85 13.06
CA ALA A 28 -7.66 -10.09 12.79
C ALA A 28 -8.63 -11.28 12.69
N GLU A 29 -9.55 -11.41 13.64
CA GLU A 29 -10.63 -12.41 13.60
C GLU A 29 -11.47 -12.27 12.34
N ARG A 30 -11.85 -11.04 11.98
CA ARG A 30 -12.61 -10.79 10.75
C ARG A 30 -11.84 -11.18 9.50
N ALA A 31 -10.54 -10.90 9.43
CA ALA A 31 -9.69 -11.29 8.31
C ALA A 31 -9.63 -12.81 8.15
N ARG A 32 -9.48 -13.56 9.25
CA ARG A 32 -9.53 -15.02 9.24
C ARG A 32 -10.89 -15.53 8.76
N ALA A 33 -11.98 -14.97 9.29
CA ALA A 33 -13.34 -15.35 8.91
C ALA A 33 -13.69 -15.03 7.44
N LEU A 34 -13.08 -13.99 6.86
CA LEU A 34 -13.22 -13.66 5.44
C LEU A 34 -12.36 -14.54 4.53
N GLY A 35 -11.45 -15.36 5.09
CA GLY A 35 -10.59 -16.26 4.32
C GLY A 35 -9.34 -15.59 3.74
N CYS A 36 -8.77 -14.58 4.42
CA CYS A 36 -7.41 -14.13 4.12
C CYS A 36 -6.42 -15.30 4.28
N ALA A 37 -5.43 -15.37 3.38
CA ALA A 37 -4.50 -16.49 3.31
C ALA A 37 -3.62 -16.62 4.57
N ASP A 38 -3.20 -15.49 5.14
CA ASP A 38 -2.54 -15.48 6.44
C ASP A 38 -2.93 -14.24 7.26
N VAL A 39 -2.92 -14.38 8.58
CA VAL A 39 -3.23 -13.30 9.52
C VAL A 39 -2.30 -13.41 10.72
N GLY A 40 -1.32 -12.51 10.76
CA GLY A 40 -0.35 -12.43 11.83
C GLY A 40 -0.98 -12.11 13.20
N PRO A 41 -0.21 -12.26 14.28
CA PRO A 41 -0.66 -11.86 15.61
C PRO A 41 -0.76 -10.33 15.68
N VAL A 42 -1.59 -9.84 16.59
CA VAL A 42 -1.62 -8.41 16.94
C VAL A 42 -0.34 -8.10 17.73
N ARG A 43 0.45 -7.16 17.24
CA ARG A 43 1.75 -6.80 17.80
C ARG A 43 1.79 -5.34 18.21
N SER A 44 2.68 -5.04 19.15
CA SER A 44 3.00 -3.67 19.48
C SER A 44 3.61 -2.98 18.26
N ALA A 45 3.23 -1.74 17.98
CA ALA A 45 3.74 -0.98 16.84
C ALA A 45 5.27 -0.75 16.92
N PHE A 46 5.86 -0.89 18.12
CA PHE A 46 7.31 -0.83 18.31
C PHE A 46 8.08 -2.01 17.74
N SER A 47 7.45 -3.20 17.64
CA SER A 47 8.11 -4.36 17.05
C SER A 47 8.06 -4.37 15.52
N GLU A 48 7.33 -3.45 14.91
CA GLU A 48 7.15 -3.33 13.45
C GLU A 48 7.47 -1.91 12.94
N PRO A 49 8.68 -1.37 13.20
CA PRO A 49 8.98 0.05 12.98
C PRO A 49 8.91 0.46 11.50
N VAL A 50 9.15 -0.47 10.57
CA VAL A 50 9.11 -0.20 9.12
C VAL A 50 7.68 0.10 8.66
N PHE A 51 6.71 -0.73 9.05
CA PHE A 51 5.32 -0.61 8.59
C PHE A 51 4.45 0.25 9.51
N ALA A 52 4.84 0.43 10.77
CA ALA A 52 4.16 1.31 11.70
C ALA A 52 4.65 2.77 11.66
N GLY A 53 5.76 3.05 10.97
CA GLY A 53 6.35 4.38 10.89
C GLY A 53 5.51 5.36 10.07
N LEU A 54 5.32 6.58 10.57
CA LEU A 54 4.64 7.63 9.81
C LEU A 54 5.65 8.32 8.87
N PHE A 55 5.37 8.31 7.58
CA PHE A 55 6.17 9.09 6.62
C PHE A 55 5.92 10.59 6.82
N VAL A 56 7.00 11.35 6.97
CA VAL A 56 7.00 12.80 7.15
C VAL A 56 7.92 13.42 6.12
N MET A 57 7.44 14.45 5.42
CA MET A 57 8.28 15.33 4.60
C MET A 57 8.58 16.62 5.37
N ALA A 58 9.83 17.05 5.32
CA ALA A 58 10.31 18.30 5.89
C ALA A 58 10.62 19.31 4.79
N GLY A 59 10.37 20.60 5.04
CA GLY A 59 10.63 21.64 4.06
C GLY A 59 9.68 21.60 2.86
N ARG A 60 10.14 22.10 1.71
CA ARG A 60 9.39 22.09 0.46
C ARG A 60 9.55 20.72 -0.23
N PRO A 61 8.59 20.27 -1.05
CA PRO A 61 8.72 18.99 -1.77
C PRO A 61 10.01 18.85 -2.58
N GLN A 62 10.53 19.96 -3.13
CA GLN A 62 11.76 19.98 -3.92
C GLN A 62 13.02 19.73 -3.08
N ASP A 63 12.95 19.92 -1.76
CA ASP A 63 14.08 19.70 -0.86
C ASP A 63 14.36 18.20 -0.67
N GLY A 64 13.44 17.32 -1.07
CA GLY A 64 13.62 15.87 -1.03
C GLY A 64 13.80 15.31 0.38
N ARG A 65 13.38 16.04 1.43
CA ARG A 65 13.61 15.63 2.82
C ARG A 65 12.44 14.85 3.33
N PHE A 66 12.64 13.56 3.53
CA PHE A 66 11.61 12.69 4.05
C PHE A 66 12.18 11.57 4.92
N GLY A 67 11.35 11.05 5.80
CA GLY A 67 11.72 9.93 6.65
C GLY A 67 10.51 9.32 7.34
N HIS A 68 10.72 8.13 7.90
CA HIS A 68 9.74 7.49 8.76
C HIS A 68 10.02 7.85 10.21
N ILE A 69 8.98 8.30 10.92
CA ILE A 69 9.05 8.52 12.36
C ILE A 69 8.41 7.33 13.08
N PRO A 70 9.06 6.79 14.11
CA PRO A 70 8.51 5.66 14.84
C PRO A 70 7.25 6.08 15.64
N PRO A 71 6.31 5.15 15.85
CA PRO A 71 5.20 5.37 16.77
C PRO A 71 5.69 5.53 18.22
N ARG A 72 4.94 6.29 19.02
CA ARG A 72 5.11 6.40 20.48
C ARG A 72 4.25 5.41 21.26
N ALA A 73 3.21 4.91 20.63
CA ALA A 73 2.28 3.91 21.14
C ALA A 73 1.47 3.39 19.96
N GLY A 74 0.96 2.17 20.06
CA GLY A 74 0.10 1.61 19.04
C GLY A 74 0.19 0.12 18.89
N TRP A 75 -0.73 -0.40 18.12
CA TRP A 75 -0.85 -1.82 17.79
C TRP A 75 -1.07 -1.96 16.29
N VAL A 76 -0.50 -3.03 15.74
CA VAL A 76 -0.59 -3.37 14.32
C VAL A 76 -0.91 -4.85 14.15
N VAL A 77 -1.53 -5.18 13.01
CA VAL A 77 -1.75 -6.53 12.55
C VAL A 77 -1.40 -6.61 11.07
N GLU A 78 -0.64 -7.63 10.71
CA GLU A 78 -0.36 -7.97 9.32
C GLU A 78 -1.41 -8.96 8.81
N VAL A 79 -1.97 -8.70 7.65
CA VAL A 79 -2.93 -9.57 6.97
C VAL A 79 -2.45 -9.78 5.54
N TRP A 80 -2.34 -11.03 5.12
CA TRP A 80 -2.01 -11.38 3.75
C TRP A 80 -3.26 -11.84 2.99
N PRO A 81 -3.76 -11.07 2.01
CA PRO A 81 -5.01 -11.41 1.32
C PRO A 81 -4.94 -12.69 0.50
N GLY A 82 -3.77 -12.99 -0.09
CA GLY A 82 -3.57 -14.12 -0.98
C GLY A 82 -2.34 -13.99 -1.86
N LYS A 83 -2.05 -15.06 -2.61
CA LYS A 83 -0.88 -15.16 -3.48
C LYS A 83 -0.86 -14.01 -4.50
N GLY A 84 0.31 -13.39 -4.70
CA GLY A 84 0.47 -12.23 -5.58
C GLY A 84 0.00 -10.90 -4.97
N CYS A 85 -0.43 -10.88 -3.71
CA CYS A 85 -0.60 -9.63 -2.96
C CYS A 85 0.62 -9.33 -2.09
N GLU A 86 0.89 -8.04 -1.87
CA GLU A 86 1.67 -7.59 -0.72
C GLU A 86 0.86 -7.78 0.57
N SER A 87 1.53 -7.89 1.71
CA SER A 87 0.88 -7.88 3.02
C SER A 87 0.23 -6.54 3.33
N ALA A 88 -1.04 -6.58 3.73
CA ALA A 88 -1.77 -5.42 4.22
C ALA A 88 -1.58 -5.26 5.73
N HIS A 89 -0.93 -4.18 6.14
CA HIS A 89 -0.78 -3.84 7.55
C HIS A 89 -1.89 -2.92 8.00
N PHE A 90 -2.59 -3.26 9.08
CA PHE A 90 -3.58 -2.39 9.70
C PHE A 90 -3.15 -2.02 11.12
N GLY A 91 -3.47 -0.81 11.56
CA GLY A 91 -3.02 -0.34 12.85
C GLY A 91 -3.72 0.91 13.32
N LEU A 92 -3.43 1.27 14.57
CA LEU A 92 -3.72 2.58 15.14
C LEU A 92 -2.54 2.95 16.02
N CYS A 93 -1.85 4.03 15.64
CA CYS A 93 -0.63 4.49 16.30
C CYS A 93 -0.75 5.96 16.75
N GLN A 94 0.04 6.31 17.76
CA GLN A 94 0.29 7.69 18.16
C GLN A 94 1.70 8.08 17.74
N TYR A 95 1.86 9.31 17.26
CA TYR A 95 3.15 9.82 16.78
C TYR A 95 3.52 11.12 17.49
N PRO A 96 4.78 11.54 17.47
CA PRO A 96 5.12 12.92 17.83
C PRO A 96 4.44 13.94 16.90
N HIS A 97 4.03 15.10 17.43
CA HIS A 97 3.48 16.21 16.62
C HIS A 97 4.54 16.98 15.84
N ALA A 98 5.78 16.93 16.32
CA ALA A 98 6.95 17.48 15.67
C ALA A 98 8.16 16.61 16.00
N VAL A 99 9.10 16.53 15.08
CA VAL A 99 10.37 15.81 15.27
C VAL A 99 11.54 16.74 14.97
N PRO A 100 12.66 16.61 15.71
CA PRO A 100 13.87 17.33 15.37
C PRO A 100 14.41 16.78 14.05
N CYS A 101 14.89 17.68 13.19
CA CYS A 101 15.55 17.38 11.94
C CYS A 101 16.82 18.23 11.90
N GLU A 102 17.97 17.58 11.82
CA GLU A 102 19.24 18.30 11.70
C GLU A 102 19.44 18.77 10.26
N TRP A 103 19.75 20.07 10.12
CA TRP A 103 19.94 20.74 8.86
C TRP A 103 21.12 21.73 8.94
N HIS A 104 22.18 21.49 8.16
CA HIS A 104 23.41 22.31 8.19
C HIS A 104 23.96 22.57 9.61
N GLY A 105 23.92 21.56 10.48
CA GLY A 105 24.36 21.69 11.88
C GLY A 105 23.41 22.50 12.77
N ARG A 106 22.18 22.77 12.32
CA ARG A 106 21.09 23.38 13.10
C ARG A 106 19.96 22.39 13.25
N GLU A 107 19.46 22.24 14.47
CA GLU A 107 18.26 21.45 14.73
C GLU A 107 17.01 22.28 14.42
N GLU A 108 16.19 21.83 13.47
CA GLU A 108 14.89 22.43 13.15
C GLU A 108 13.76 21.45 13.51
N TRP A 109 12.66 21.96 14.02
CA TRP A 109 11.49 21.15 14.38
C TRP A 109 10.50 21.07 13.24
N VAL A 110 10.32 19.87 12.69
CA VAL A 110 9.40 19.62 11.58
C VAL A 110 8.07 19.13 12.12
N ARG A 111 6.99 19.85 11.80
CA ARG A 111 5.63 19.42 12.17
C ARG A 111 5.22 18.21 11.35
N THR A 112 4.74 17.18 12.04
CA THR A 112 4.21 15.97 11.40
C THR A 112 2.77 16.22 10.94
N SER A 113 2.27 15.34 10.06
CA SER A 113 0.85 15.37 9.68
C SER A 113 -0.07 14.83 10.78
N TYR A 114 0.49 14.26 11.85
CA TYR A 114 -0.25 13.75 13.00
C TYR A 114 -0.75 14.88 13.91
N ARG A 115 -2.05 14.84 14.23
CA ARG A 115 -2.74 15.92 14.96
C ARG A 115 -3.12 15.57 16.39
N ARG A 116 -3.74 14.40 16.60
CA ARG A 116 -4.14 13.85 17.91
C ARG A 116 -4.77 12.47 17.74
N GLY A 117 -5.00 11.79 18.85
CA GLY A 117 -5.78 10.55 18.89
C GLY A 117 -4.98 9.37 18.35
N TRP A 118 -5.46 8.76 17.28
CA TRP A 118 -4.84 7.60 16.65
C TRP A 118 -4.82 7.79 15.13
N LEU A 119 -3.71 7.40 14.51
CA LEU A 119 -3.50 7.47 13.07
C LEU A 119 -2.74 6.23 12.61
N PHE A 120 -3.06 5.74 11.43
CA PHE A 120 -2.24 4.78 10.72
C PHE A 120 -2.41 5.00 9.22
N ARG A 121 -1.34 4.79 8.46
CA ARG A 121 -1.35 4.81 7.00
C ARG A 121 -0.74 3.53 6.51
N GLY A 122 -1.43 2.86 5.60
CA GLY A 122 -0.98 1.63 4.98
C GLY A 122 -1.31 1.64 3.50
N SER A 123 -0.68 0.71 2.82
CA SER A 123 -0.97 0.39 1.43
C SER A 123 -0.94 -1.13 1.25
N CYS A 124 -1.61 -1.62 0.22
CA CYS A 124 -1.52 -3.01 -0.19
C CYS A 124 -1.64 -3.08 -1.70
N LYS A 125 -0.56 -3.51 -2.36
CA LYS A 125 -0.60 -3.82 -3.79
C LYS A 125 -1.22 -5.20 -4.00
N THR A 126 -2.21 -5.27 -4.88
CA THR A 126 -2.88 -6.54 -5.23
C THR A 126 -2.68 -6.92 -6.69
N GLN A 127 -1.92 -6.14 -7.46
CA GLN A 127 -1.78 -6.31 -8.91
C GLN A 127 -1.35 -7.73 -9.33
N TYR A 128 -0.33 -8.29 -8.69
CA TYR A 128 0.22 -9.60 -9.08
C TYR A 128 -0.69 -10.79 -8.73
N ALA A 129 -1.75 -10.57 -7.94
CA ALA A 129 -2.78 -11.59 -7.73
C ALA A 129 -3.50 -11.97 -9.04
N ALA A 130 -3.42 -11.13 -10.07
CA ALA A 130 -3.98 -11.39 -11.40
C ALA A 130 -3.30 -12.54 -12.14
N GLU A 131 -2.05 -12.89 -11.79
CA GLU A 131 -1.34 -14.05 -12.33
C GLU A 131 -2.03 -15.38 -11.95
N PHE A 132 -2.88 -15.35 -10.92
CA PHE A 132 -3.69 -16.50 -10.46
C PHE A 132 -5.14 -16.46 -10.97
N GLY A 133 -5.42 -15.62 -11.97
CA GLY A 133 -6.74 -15.47 -12.57
C GLY A 133 -7.55 -14.30 -12.01
N TRP A 134 -8.50 -13.84 -12.82
CA TRP A 134 -9.33 -12.66 -12.52
C TRP A 134 -10.12 -12.83 -11.21
N GLU A 135 -10.73 -13.98 -11.00
CA GLU A 135 -11.53 -14.29 -9.82
C GLU A 135 -10.68 -14.28 -8.54
N HIS A 136 -9.40 -14.70 -8.65
CA HIS A 136 -8.46 -14.64 -7.54
C HIS A 136 -8.08 -13.20 -7.20
N PHE A 137 -7.65 -12.44 -8.20
CA PHE A 137 -7.35 -11.02 -8.05
C PHE A 137 -8.52 -10.24 -7.45
N LEU A 138 -9.71 -10.40 -8.02
CA LEU A 138 -10.91 -9.68 -7.58
C LEU A 138 -11.25 -10.00 -6.13
N ARG A 139 -11.14 -11.28 -5.73
CA ARG A 139 -11.33 -11.69 -4.34
C ARG A 139 -10.32 -11.02 -3.42
N CYS A 140 -9.03 -11.10 -3.71
CA CYS A 140 -7.99 -10.51 -2.86
C CYS A 140 -8.15 -8.98 -2.72
N HIS A 141 -8.43 -8.29 -3.83
CA HIS A 141 -8.69 -6.86 -3.81
C HIS A 141 -9.93 -6.50 -2.96
N LYS A 142 -11.02 -7.27 -3.11
CA LYS A 142 -12.23 -7.12 -2.28
C LYS A 142 -11.97 -7.37 -0.80
N LEU A 143 -11.13 -8.35 -0.44
CA LEU A 143 -10.82 -8.65 0.97
C LEU A 143 -10.24 -7.43 1.69
N VAL A 144 -9.28 -6.73 1.08
CA VAL A 144 -8.68 -5.52 1.65
C VAL A 144 -9.74 -4.43 1.84
N ILE A 145 -10.59 -4.19 0.83
CA ILE A 145 -11.66 -3.19 0.91
C ILE A 145 -12.70 -3.56 1.98
N GLU A 146 -13.08 -4.83 2.10
CA GLU A 146 -14.03 -5.28 3.13
C GLU A 146 -13.47 -5.15 4.55
N LEU A 147 -12.17 -5.38 4.76
CA LEU A 147 -11.52 -5.09 6.04
C LEU A 147 -11.53 -3.60 6.37
N LEU A 148 -11.23 -2.74 5.39
CA LEU A 148 -11.31 -1.28 5.56
C LEU A 148 -12.74 -0.79 5.83
N ARG A 149 -13.75 -1.46 5.26
CA ARG A 149 -15.16 -1.20 5.59
C ARG A 149 -15.51 -1.67 7.00
N PHE A 150 -14.97 -2.81 7.44
CA PHE A 150 -15.16 -3.31 8.80
C PHE A 150 -14.56 -2.33 9.82
N TRP A 151 -13.39 -1.76 9.56
CA TRP A 151 -12.85 -0.65 10.36
C TRP A 151 -13.82 0.52 10.51
N ARG A 152 -14.53 0.92 9.43
CA ARG A 152 -15.58 1.95 9.52
C ARG A 152 -16.74 1.52 10.42
N GLN A 153 -17.17 0.26 10.34
CA GLN A 153 -18.23 -0.28 11.20
C GLN A 153 -17.83 -0.27 12.69
N LEU A 154 -16.53 -0.41 12.98
CA LEU A 154 -15.97 -0.27 14.33
C LEU A 154 -15.86 1.19 14.80
N GLY A 155 -16.33 2.16 14.02
CA GLY A 155 -16.29 3.59 14.36
C GLY A 155 -14.97 4.29 14.05
N VAL A 156 -14.08 3.66 13.28
CA VAL A 156 -12.82 4.28 12.83
C VAL A 156 -13.06 5.09 11.57
N THR A 157 -12.49 6.30 11.51
CA THR A 157 -12.51 7.10 10.29
C THR A 157 -11.52 6.52 9.29
N VAL A 158 -12.02 6.04 8.16
CA VAL A 158 -11.21 5.40 7.11
C VAL A 158 -11.26 6.20 5.83
N ARG A 159 -10.09 6.60 5.32
CA ARG A 159 -9.92 7.13 3.95
C ARG A 159 -9.30 6.04 3.09
N ILE A 160 -9.82 5.86 1.87
CA ILE A 160 -9.36 4.84 0.92
C ILE A 160 -9.13 5.56 -0.41
N GLN A 161 -7.95 5.36 -0.97
CA GLN A 161 -7.59 5.72 -2.33
C GLN A 161 -7.20 4.42 -3.04
N ASP A 162 -8.09 3.97 -3.92
CA ASP A 162 -7.91 2.75 -4.69
C ASP A 162 -7.54 3.13 -6.12
N GLU A 163 -6.28 2.88 -6.49
CA GLU A 163 -5.77 3.17 -7.84
C GLU A 163 -6.46 2.31 -8.91
N GLY A 164 -7.04 1.16 -8.53
CA GLY A 164 -7.82 0.32 -9.42
C GLY A 164 -9.20 0.87 -9.75
N GLY A 165 -9.71 1.85 -9.00
CA GLY A 165 -11.03 2.43 -9.24
C GLY A 165 -12.20 1.48 -8.97
N TYR A 166 -11.97 0.37 -8.26
CA TYR A 166 -13.06 -0.45 -7.71
C TYR A 166 -13.81 0.35 -6.67
N TRP A 167 -13.12 0.87 -5.65
CA TRP A 167 -13.69 1.79 -4.67
C TRP A 167 -13.73 3.23 -5.20
N PRO A 168 -14.79 4.04 -4.96
CA PRO A 168 -15.94 3.80 -4.08
C PRO A 168 -17.16 3.12 -4.73
N HIS A 169 -17.19 2.98 -6.05
CA HIS A 169 -18.40 2.56 -6.78
C HIS A 169 -18.58 1.04 -6.88
N ARG A 170 -17.62 0.26 -6.37
CA ARG A 170 -17.50 -1.20 -6.52
C ARG A 170 -17.53 -1.66 -7.98
N SER A 171 -16.90 -0.89 -8.86
CA SER A 171 -16.94 -1.17 -10.29
C SER A 171 -15.87 -2.19 -10.66
N GLU A 172 -16.27 -3.45 -10.78
CA GLU A 172 -15.39 -4.53 -11.27
C GLU A 172 -14.91 -4.27 -12.70
N ARG A 173 -15.77 -3.63 -13.51
CA ARG A 173 -15.42 -3.22 -14.87
C ARG A 173 -14.25 -2.24 -14.87
N ARG A 174 -14.33 -1.14 -14.09
CA ARG A 174 -13.23 -0.16 -13.98
C ARG A 174 -11.97 -0.83 -13.44
N LEU A 175 -12.11 -1.66 -12.41
CA LEU A 175 -10.98 -2.41 -11.85
C LEU A 175 -10.28 -3.26 -12.91
N ARG A 176 -11.04 -3.96 -13.75
CA ARG A 176 -10.51 -4.81 -14.82
C ARG A 176 -9.84 -3.99 -15.91
N GLU A 177 -10.45 -2.88 -16.32
CA GLU A 177 -9.90 -1.97 -17.33
C GLU A 177 -8.59 -1.35 -16.84
N THR A 178 -8.57 -0.85 -15.61
CA THR A 178 -7.38 -0.27 -15.00
C THR A 178 -6.26 -1.29 -14.82
N LEU A 179 -6.57 -2.50 -14.34
CA LEU A 179 -5.57 -3.59 -14.23
C LEU A 179 -4.90 -3.86 -15.58
N ARG A 180 -5.71 -4.01 -16.65
CA ARG A 180 -5.19 -4.24 -18.02
C ARG A 180 -4.32 -3.09 -18.50
N LEU A 181 -4.73 -1.85 -18.25
CA LEU A 181 -3.95 -0.67 -18.60
C LEU A 181 -2.58 -0.67 -17.91
N TYR A 182 -2.53 -0.92 -16.60
CA TYR A 182 -1.27 -0.98 -15.85
C TYR A 182 -0.36 -2.11 -16.33
N ASP A 183 -0.92 -3.30 -16.61
CA ASP A 183 -0.12 -4.43 -17.12
C ASP A 183 0.53 -4.12 -18.47
N ARG A 184 -0.19 -3.46 -19.38
CA ARG A 184 0.33 -3.01 -20.68
C ARG A 184 1.42 -1.95 -20.53
N LEU A 185 1.16 -0.91 -19.73
CA LEU A 185 2.13 0.16 -19.50
C LEU A 185 3.41 -0.37 -18.86
N MET A 186 3.28 -1.24 -17.86
CA MET A 186 4.45 -1.86 -17.21
C MET A 186 5.22 -2.77 -18.15
N ALA A 187 4.54 -3.53 -19.02
CA ALA A 187 5.19 -4.37 -20.02
C ALA A 187 5.96 -3.54 -21.04
N ALA A 188 5.36 -2.48 -21.58
CA ALA A 188 6.01 -1.57 -22.52
C ALA A 188 7.24 -0.87 -21.93
N VAL A 189 7.14 -0.37 -20.70
CA VAL A 189 8.29 0.28 -20.03
C VAL A 189 9.39 -0.73 -19.72
N ALA A 190 9.05 -1.90 -19.19
CA ALA A 190 10.04 -2.92 -18.86
C ALA A 190 10.76 -3.45 -20.12
N GLY A 191 10.03 -3.65 -21.20
CA GLY A 191 10.58 -4.06 -22.49
C GLY A 191 11.48 -3.00 -23.11
N ALA A 192 11.09 -1.72 -23.09
CA ALA A 192 11.94 -0.62 -23.53
C ALA A 192 13.27 -0.54 -22.74
N PHE A 193 13.24 -0.76 -21.43
CA PHE A 193 14.46 -0.82 -20.62
C PHE A 193 15.33 -2.04 -20.96
N LYS A 194 14.70 -3.20 -21.18
CA LYS A 194 15.41 -4.43 -21.59
C LYS A 194 16.12 -4.20 -22.93
N ASP A 195 15.41 -3.69 -23.93
CA ASP A 195 15.96 -3.38 -25.26
C ASP A 195 17.13 -2.38 -25.16
N ALA A 196 17.00 -1.34 -24.33
CA ALA A 196 18.05 -0.35 -24.12
C ALA A 196 19.29 -0.94 -23.44
N ALA A 197 19.11 -1.84 -22.46
CA ALA A 197 20.21 -2.49 -21.75
C ALA A 197 20.94 -3.54 -22.63
N GLU A 198 20.21 -4.22 -23.51
CA GLU A 198 20.79 -5.10 -24.53
C GLU A 198 21.58 -4.28 -25.56
N ALA A 199 21.02 -3.16 -26.05
CA ALA A 199 21.66 -2.28 -27.01
C ALA A 199 22.91 -1.57 -26.46
N SER A 200 22.98 -1.28 -25.17
CA SER A 200 24.15 -0.63 -24.56
C SER A 200 25.36 -1.55 -24.44
N GLY A 201 25.18 -2.88 -24.57
CA GLY A 201 26.28 -3.86 -24.48
C GLY A 201 26.98 -3.91 -23.11
N THR A 202 26.40 -3.27 -22.10
CA THR A 202 26.99 -3.10 -20.76
C THR A 202 26.86 -4.33 -19.87
N GLY A 203 26.18 -5.38 -20.33
CA GLY A 203 25.93 -6.61 -19.55
C GLY A 203 24.96 -6.44 -18.38
N PHE A 204 24.26 -5.30 -18.29
CA PHE A 204 23.21 -5.08 -17.30
C PHE A 204 21.94 -5.82 -17.72
N ALA A 205 21.42 -6.67 -16.83
CA ALA A 205 20.13 -7.33 -17.02
C ALA A 205 19.04 -6.55 -16.27
N VAL A 206 17.93 -6.29 -16.96
CA VAL A 206 16.74 -5.70 -16.33
C VAL A 206 15.95 -6.81 -15.65
N GLU A 207 15.83 -6.74 -14.34
CA GLU A 207 14.96 -7.62 -13.57
C GLU A 207 13.61 -6.94 -13.31
N ALA A 208 12.55 -7.47 -13.92
CA ALA A 208 11.19 -7.04 -13.64
C ALA A 208 10.24 -8.24 -13.72
N PRO A 209 9.37 -8.49 -12.72
CA PRO A 209 8.44 -9.62 -12.73
C PRO A 209 7.54 -9.69 -13.97
N ILE A 210 7.19 -8.53 -14.54
CA ILE A 210 6.37 -8.44 -15.75
C ILE A 210 7.03 -9.14 -16.97
N LEU A 211 8.37 -9.17 -17.04
CA LEU A 211 9.12 -9.83 -18.12
C LEU A 211 8.98 -11.36 -18.10
N ALA A 212 8.64 -11.94 -16.96
CA ALA A 212 8.48 -13.38 -16.80
C ALA A 212 7.06 -13.88 -17.14
N ARG A 213 6.15 -12.98 -17.53
CA ARG A 213 4.77 -13.35 -17.86
C ARG A 213 4.69 -14.09 -19.19
N GLN A 214 3.85 -15.11 -19.25
CA GLN A 214 3.60 -15.87 -20.48
C GLN A 214 3.01 -15.01 -21.60
N ASP A 215 2.26 -13.96 -21.26
CA ASP A 215 1.63 -13.05 -22.21
C ASP A 215 2.38 -11.71 -22.38
N PHE A 216 3.65 -11.64 -21.95
CA PHE A 216 4.46 -10.43 -21.96
C PHE A 216 4.53 -9.75 -23.32
N GLU A 217 4.93 -10.46 -24.38
CA GLU A 217 5.10 -9.91 -25.74
C GLU A 217 3.84 -9.21 -26.26
N ARG A 218 2.67 -9.79 -25.98
CA ARG A 218 1.37 -9.18 -26.33
C ARG A 218 1.13 -7.90 -25.53
N LEU A 219 1.35 -7.94 -24.22
CA LEU A 219 1.13 -6.79 -23.33
C LEU A 219 2.08 -5.65 -23.67
N GLU A 220 3.31 -5.96 -24.04
CA GLU A 220 4.30 -4.99 -24.48
C GLU A 220 3.85 -4.29 -25.77
N ALA A 221 3.45 -5.05 -26.79
CA ALA A 221 2.95 -4.50 -28.04
C ALA A 221 1.71 -3.60 -27.80
N GLU A 222 0.71 -4.09 -27.07
CA GLU A 222 -0.48 -3.31 -26.70
C GLU A 222 -0.12 -2.06 -25.87
N GLY A 223 0.92 -2.14 -25.03
CA GLY A 223 1.38 -1.01 -24.22
C GLY A 223 2.12 0.06 -25.02
N ARG A 224 2.90 -0.33 -26.04
CA ARG A 224 3.59 0.61 -26.94
C ARG A 224 2.57 1.45 -27.72
N GLU A 225 1.46 0.85 -28.17
CA GLU A 225 0.35 1.57 -28.81
C GLU A 225 -0.31 2.60 -27.87
N VAL A 226 -0.55 2.22 -26.61
CA VAL A 226 -1.11 3.14 -25.61
C VAL A 226 -0.18 4.35 -25.37
N ILE A 227 1.13 4.13 -25.30
CA ILE A 227 2.11 5.20 -25.09
C ILE A 227 2.20 6.12 -26.31
N SER A 228 2.12 5.59 -27.54
CA SER A 228 2.20 6.41 -28.76
C SER A 228 0.98 7.31 -28.98
N ASP A 229 -0.18 6.92 -28.43
CA ASP A 229 -1.45 7.65 -28.56
C ASP A 229 -1.69 8.68 -27.43
N SER A 230 -0.75 8.80 -26.47
CA SER A 230 -0.83 9.67 -25.28
C SER A 230 -0.07 10.98 -25.43
#